data_AF-A0A1G7ESA9-F1
#
_entry.id   AF-A0A1G7ESA9-F1
#
_cell.length_a   1.000
_cell.length_b   1.000
_cell.length_c   1.000
_cell.angle_alpha   90.00
_cell.angle_beta   90.00
_cell.angle_gamma   90.00
#
_symmetry.space_group_name_H-M   'P 1'
#
loop_
_entity.id
_entity.type
_entity.pdbx_description
1 polymer ?
#
loop_
_entity_poly.entity_id
_entity_poly.type
_entity_poly.pdbx_seq_one_letter_code
_entity_poly.pdbx_strand_id
1 'polypeptide(L)'
;MHRRQFLALAPALILAPALPLRAEDPIRLRDLYNKDLSFSDLALARQGQRLAVQGFMAPPLKANSVFFVLTNRPMAVCPFCEPGMPWPDDILAVYARRIVEVEPFNLPILVEGRLELGDATDPELGFYSKVRLREATFRRA
;
A
#
# COMPACT_ATOMS: atom_id res chain seq x y z
N MET A 1 -14.11 -3.98 -73.53
CA MET A 1 -14.35 -4.68 -72.26
C MET A 1 -13.02 -5.23 -71.77
N HIS A 2 -12.59 -4.92 -70.54
CA HIS A 2 -11.73 -5.74 -69.65
C HIS A 2 -11.29 -4.87 -68.46
N ARG A 3 -12.16 -4.84 -67.45
CA ARG A 3 -12.00 -4.13 -66.17
C ARG A 3 -11.03 -4.94 -65.30
N ARG A 4 -9.78 -4.50 -65.16
CA ARG A 4 -8.80 -5.13 -64.26
C ARG A 4 -9.14 -4.76 -62.81
N GLN A 5 -9.67 -5.73 -62.07
CA GLN A 5 -9.98 -5.64 -60.65
C GLN A 5 -8.70 -5.88 -59.85
N PHE A 6 -8.17 -4.83 -59.20
CA PHE A 6 -7.16 -4.96 -58.15
C PHE A 6 -7.89 -5.20 -56.83
N LEU A 7 -7.83 -6.44 -56.32
CA LEU A 7 -8.17 -6.75 -54.94
C LEU A 7 -7.00 -6.33 -54.04
N ALA A 8 -7.16 -5.23 -53.31
CA ALA A 8 -6.29 -4.88 -52.21
C ALA A 8 -6.78 -5.59 -50.94
N LEU A 9 -5.99 -6.53 -50.42
CA LEU A 9 -6.19 -7.12 -49.10
C LEU A 9 -5.84 -6.06 -48.03
N ALA A 10 -6.82 -5.61 -47.26
CA ALA A 10 -6.59 -4.82 -46.05
C ALA A 10 -6.33 -5.76 -44.86
N PRO A 11 -5.31 -5.51 -44.01
CA PRO A 11 -5.10 -6.30 -42.80
C PRO A 11 -6.10 -5.87 -41.73
N ALA A 12 -6.89 -6.83 -41.23
CA ALA A 12 -7.80 -6.62 -40.12
C ALA A 12 -6.99 -6.46 -38.82
N LEU A 13 -6.93 -5.23 -38.31
CA LEU A 13 -6.36 -4.92 -37.00
C LEU A 13 -7.32 -5.46 -35.93
N ILE A 14 -6.94 -6.56 -35.26
CA ILE A 14 -7.72 -7.13 -34.15
C ILE A 14 -7.57 -6.18 -32.95
N LEU A 15 -8.58 -5.33 -32.73
CA LEU A 15 -8.74 -4.59 -31.48
C LEU A 15 -9.12 -5.58 -30.38
N ALA A 16 -8.17 -5.99 -29.55
CA ALA A 16 -8.48 -6.71 -28.32
C ALA A 16 -9.15 -5.72 -27.33
N PRO A 17 -10.33 -6.03 -26.76
CA PRO A 17 -10.93 -5.18 -25.75
C PRO A 17 -10.05 -5.21 -24.49
N ALA A 18 -9.53 -4.05 -24.09
CA ALA A 18 -8.91 -3.88 -22.79
C ALA A 18 -9.98 -4.13 -21.72
N LEU A 19 -9.94 -5.31 -21.07
CA LEU A 19 -10.79 -5.57 -19.92
C LEU A 19 -10.46 -4.54 -18.83
N PRO A 20 -11.45 -3.87 -18.23
CA PRO A 20 -11.19 -2.96 -17.13
C PRO A 20 -10.59 -3.76 -15.97
N LEU A 21 -9.36 -3.44 -15.61
CA LEU A 21 -8.74 -3.94 -14.39
C LEU A 21 -9.55 -3.34 -13.23
N ARG A 22 -10.48 -4.12 -12.67
CA ARG A 22 -11.31 -3.70 -11.54
C ARG A 22 -10.36 -3.43 -10.37
N ALA A 23 -10.23 -2.16 -9.98
CA ALA A 23 -9.49 -1.82 -8.77
C ALA A 23 -10.14 -2.56 -7.61
N GLU A 24 -9.38 -3.43 -6.95
CA GLU A 24 -9.81 -4.08 -5.70
C GLU A 24 -10.08 -2.98 -4.67
N ASP A 25 -11.15 -3.14 -3.88
CA ASP A 25 -11.45 -2.19 -2.81
C ASP A 25 -10.24 -2.12 -1.84
N PRO A 26 -9.86 -0.93 -1.36
CA PRO A 26 -8.77 -0.80 -0.40
C PRO A 26 -8.98 -1.68 0.83
N ILE A 27 -7.93 -2.42 1.20
CA ILE A 27 -7.92 -3.22 2.42
C ILE A 27 -7.94 -2.27 3.61
N ARG A 28 -8.78 -2.55 4.61
CA ARG A 28 -8.72 -1.82 5.88
C ARG A 28 -7.64 -2.43 6.74
N LEU A 29 -6.91 -1.59 7.45
CA LEU A 29 -5.78 -2.02 8.24
C LEU A 29 -6.13 -3.09 9.29
N ARG A 30 -7.31 -2.98 9.90
CA ARG A 30 -7.86 -3.99 10.83
C ARG A 30 -8.08 -5.38 10.19
N ASP A 31 -8.28 -5.44 8.88
CA ASP A 31 -8.58 -6.69 8.17
C ASP A 31 -7.29 -7.54 7.96
N LEU A 32 -6.12 -6.98 8.31
CA LEU A 32 -4.84 -7.68 8.33
C LEU A 32 -4.65 -8.55 9.59
N TYR A 33 -5.55 -8.45 10.56
CA TYR A 33 -5.45 -9.16 11.84
C TYR A 33 -6.73 -9.95 12.14
N ASN A 34 -6.55 -11.06 12.85
CA ASN A 34 -7.62 -11.77 13.54
C ASN A 34 -7.89 -11.12 14.90
N LYS A 35 -8.97 -11.53 15.58
CA LYS A 35 -9.36 -10.99 16.89
C LYS A 35 -8.32 -11.25 18.01
N ASP A 36 -7.46 -12.24 17.84
CA ASP A 36 -6.38 -12.59 18.75
C ASP A 36 -5.04 -11.92 18.39
N LEU A 37 -5.06 -10.93 17.47
CA LEU A 37 -3.91 -10.19 16.96
C LEU A 37 -2.94 -11.03 16.11
N SER A 38 -3.27 -12.28 15.78
CA SER A 38 -2.54 -13.04 14.75
C SER A 38 -2.82 -12.46 13.36
N PHE A 39 -1.92 -12.70 12.40
CA PHE A 39 -2.15 -12.27 11.02
C PHE A 39 -3.35 -13.01 10.42
N SER A 40 -4.23 -12.27 9.75
CA SER A 40 -5.39 -12.86 9.09
C SER A 40 -4.99 -13.72 7.89
N ASP A 41 -5.87 -14.63 7.47
CA ASP A 41 -5.66 -15.42 6.25
C ASP A 41 -5.48 -14.52 5.02
N LEU A 42 -6.16 -13.37 4.99
CA LEU A 42 -5.98 -12.35 3.96
C LEU A 42 -4.53 -11.82 3.96
N ALA A 43 -4.01 -11.42 5.12
CA ALA A 43 -2.65 -10.91 5.23
C ALA A 43 -1.62 -11.97 4.81
N LEU A 44 -1.77 -13.19 5.29
CA LEU A 44 -0.88 -14.31 4.95
C LEU A 44 -0.91 -14.62 3.45
N ALA A 45 -2.10 -14.66 2.83
CA ALA A 45 -2.24 -14.90 1.41
C ALA A 45 -1.66 -13.78 0.53
N ARG A 46 -1.64 -12.54 1.04
CA ARG A 46 -1.12 -11.35 0.33
C ARG A 46 0.34 -11.03 0.66
N GLN A 47 1.01 -11.85 1.48
CA GLN A 47 2.42 -11.65 1.82
C GLN A 47 3.29 -11.55 0.56
N GLY A 48 4.09 -10.49 0.47
CA GLY A 48 4.94 -10.20 -0.67
C GLY A 48 4.22 -9.66 -1.92
N GLN A 49 2.89 -9.54 -1.92
CA GLN A 49 2.12 -8.94 -3.00
C GLN A 49 1.94 -7.43 -2.80
N ARG A 50 1.57 -6.72 -3.88
CA ARG A 50 1.18 -5.31 -3.78
C ARG A 50 -0.30 -5.22 -3.40
N LEU A 51 -0.60 -4.36 -2.44
CA LEU A 51 -1.96 -4.09 -2.00
C LEU A 51 -2.11 -2.61 -1.65
N ALA A 52 -3.35 -2.15 -1.60
CA ALA A 52 -3.70 -0.79 -1.20
C ALA A 52 -4.38 -0.80 0.17
N VAL A 53 -3.88 0.00 1.12
CA VAL A 53 -4.45 0.19 2.45
C VAL A 53 -4.89 1.63 2.61
N GLN A 54 -6.11 1.82 3.13
CA GLN A 54 -6.60 3.13 3.51
C GLN A 54 -6.30 3.41 4.99
N GLY A 55 -5.88 4.64 5.30
CA GLY A 55 -5.65 5.08 6.68
C GLY A 55 -5.27 6.55 6.75
N PHE A 56 -4.61 6.95 7.84
CA PHE A 56 -4.15 8.31 8.11
C PHE A 56 -2.63 8.33 8.31
N MET A 57 -1.97 9.37 7.81
CA MET A 57 -0.54 9.55 8.02
C MET A 57 -0.29 10.06 9.43
N ALA A 58 0.39 9.27 10.27
CA ALA A 58 0.95 9.80 11.50
C ALA A 58 2.10 10.78 11.16
N PRO A 59 2.25 11.90 11.90
CA PRO A 59 3.34 12.84 11.69
C PRO A 59 4.71 12.13 11.70
N PRO A 60 5.57 12.32 10.67
CA PRO A 60 6.84 11.61 10.57
C PRO A 60 7.79 11.89 11.73
N LEU A 61 8.54 10.86 12.14
CA LEU A 61 9.54 10.95 13.23
C LEU A 61 10.76 11.81 12.88
N LYS A 62 11.06 11.94 11.58
CA LYS A 62 12.22 12.64 11.04
C LYS A 62 11.82 13.41 9.78
N ALA A 63 12.31 14.62 9.64
CA ALA A 63 12.14 15.42 8.44
C ALA A 63 12.83 14.75 7.23
N ASN A 64 12.26 14.92 6.04
CA ASN A 64 12.79 14.36 4.79
C ASN A 64 12.97 12.82 4.81
N SER A 65 12.14 12.11 5.57
CA SER A 65 12.16 10.66 5.64
C SER A 65 11.33 10.00 4.53
N VAL A 66 11.70 8.79 4.13
CA VAL A 66 10.86 7.90 3.32
C VAL A 66 9.89 7.08 4.18
N PHE A 67 9.96 7.22 5.50
CA PHE A 67 9.19 6.46 6.47
C PHE A 67 8.07 7.28 7.09
N PHE A 68 6.91 6.63 7.26
CA PHE A 68 5.84 7.11 8.15
C PHE A 68 5.04 5.92 8.67
N VAL A 69 4.21 6.16 9.69
CA VAL A 69 3.26 5.17 10.21
C VAL A 69 1.88 5.48 9.65
N LEU A 70 1.23 4.48 9.04
CA LEU A 70 -0.17 4.57 8.64
C LEU A 70 -1.04 4.03 9.77
N THR A 71 -2.04 4.81 10.17
CA THR A 71 -2.93 4.48 11.29
C THR A 71 -4.38 4.32 10.82
N ASN A 72 -5.19 3.56 11.55
CA ASN A 72 -6.62 3.39 11.22
C ASN A 72 -7.48 4.63 11.55
N ARG A 73 -6.97 5.51 12.42
CA ARG A 73 -7.63 6.71 12.92
C ARG A 73 -6.67 7.90 12.90
N PRO A 74 -7.15 9.14 12.80
CA PRO A 74 -6.30 10.33 12.89
C PRO A 74 -5.51 10.36 14.19
N MET A 75 -4.20 10.58 14.11
CA MET A 75 -3.32 10.70 15.28
C MET A 75 -2.38 11.89 15.11
N ALA A 76 -2.41 12.82 16.06
CA ALA A 76 -1.52 13.98 16.06
C ALA A 76 -0.07 13.66 16.51
N VAL A 77 0.17 12.43 16.97
CA VAL A 77 1.48 11.94 17.42
C VAL A 77 1.69 10.52 16.90
N CYS A 78 2.89 10.21 16.44
CA CYS A 78 3.25 8.85 16.03
C CYS A 78 3.28 7.91 17.25
N PRO A 79 2.52 6.80 17.25
CA PRO A 79 2.69 5.74 18.24
C PRO A 79 4.01 5.01 17.93
N PHE A 80 5.10 5.47 18.52
CA PHE A 80 6.39 4.80 18.38
C PHE A 80 6.29 3.40 19.00
N CYS A 81 6.82 2.39 18.30
CA CYS A 81 6.83 1.02 18.78
C CYS A 81 8.26 0.54 18.98
N GLU A 82 8.51 -0.07 20.14
CA GLU A 82 9.80 -0.63 20.54
C GLU A 82 9.73 -2.16 20.65
N PRO A 83 10.85 -2.88 20.42
CA PRO A 83 10.90 -4.32 20.64
C PRO A 83 10.55 -4.69 22.09
N GLY A 84 9.77 -5.75 22.27
CA GLY A 84 9.36 -6.22 23.60
C GLY A 84 8.12 -5.53 24.17
N MET A 85 7.61 -4.49 23.50
CA MET A 85 6.33 -3.87 23.82
C MET A 85 5.20 -4.46 22.96
N PRO A 86 3.94 -4.45 23.45
CA PRO A 86 2.80 -4.88 22.64
C PRO A 86 2.68 -4.07 21.34
N TRP A 87 2.57 -4.79 20.22
CA TRP A 87 2.29 -4.20 18.91
C TRP A 87 0.78 -3.99 18.73
N PRO A 88 0.32 -2.80 18.33
CA PRO A 88 -1.10 -2.56 18.11
C PRO A 88 -1.55 -3.03 16.72
N ASP A 89 -2.80 -3.48 16.59
CA ASP A 89 -3.42 -3.97 15.35
C ASP A 89 -3.96 -2.86 14.43
N ASP A 90 -3.74 -1.60 14.82
CA ASP A 90 -4.31 -0.42 14.16
C ASP A 90 -3.28 0.46 13.46
N ILE A 91 -2.03 -0.01 13.36
CA ILE A 91 -0.97 0.66 12.61
C ILE A 91 -0.23 -0.29 11.66
N LEU A 92 0.42 0.30 10.65
CA LEU A 92 1.43 -0.37 9.84
C LEU A 92 2.55 0.61 9.50
N ALA A 93 3.77 0.09 9.37
CA ALA A 93 4.92 0.88 8.96
C ALA A 93 4.95 1.03 7.43
N VAL A 94 5.17 2.25 6.93
CA VAL A 94 5.27 2.52 5.49
C VAL A 94 6.67 2.98 5.15
N TYR A 95 7.26 2.35 4.13
CA TYR A 95 8.51 2.75 3.52
C TYR A 95 8.25 3.13 2.06
N ALA A 96 8.15 4.44 1.83
CA ALA A 96 7.85 5.01 0.53
C ALA A 96 9.04 4.90 -0.44
N ARG A 97 8.75 4.95 -1.74
CA ARG A 97 9.80 5.00 -2.80
C ARG A 97 10.58 6.31 -2.83
N ARG A 98 10.03 7.37 -2.23
CA ARG A 98 10.53 8.74 -2.26
C ARG A 98 10.32 9.40 -0.90
N ILE A 99 10.98 10.53 -0.69
CA ILE A 99 10.78 11.36 0.51
C ILE A 99 9.28 11.68 0.63
N VAL A 100 8.75 11.52 1.84
CA VAL A 100 7.34 11.70 2.15
C VAL A 100 7.02 13.20 2.17
N GLU A 101 6.08 13.60 1.33
CA GLU A 101 5.37 14.86 1.48
C GLU A 101 4.33 14.69 2.59
N VAL A 102 4.44 15.48 3.66
CA VAL A 102 3.62 15.32 4.86
C VAL A 102 2.19 15.77 4.57
N GLU A 103 1.25 14.84 4.71
CA GLU A 103 -0.18 15.12 4.67
C GLU A 103 -0.70 15.42 6.09
N PRO A 104 -1.71 16.29 6.25
CA PRO A 104 -2.39 16.50 7.52
C PRO A 104 -2.91 15.17 8.10
N PHE A 105 -2.65 14.93 9.39
CA PHE A 105 -2.98 13.67 10.07
C PHE A 105 -4.48 13.34 10.12
N ASN A 106 -5.35 14.30 9.79
CA ASN A 106 -6.80 14.17 9.76
C ASN A 106 -7.36 13.95 8.35
N LEU A 107 -6.51 13.85 7.32
CA LEU A 107 -6.93 13.52 5.97
C LEU A 107 -6.67 12.04 5.66
N PRO A 108 -7.67 11.32 5.13
CA PRO A 108 -7.47 9.94 4.72
C PRO A 108 -6.59 9.86 3.48
N ILE A 109 -5.68 8.90 3.48
CA ILE A 109 -4.81 8.56 2.36
C ILE A 109 -4.98 7.10 1.97
N LEU A 110 -4.69 6.81 0.71
CA LEU A 110 -4.53 5.47 0.19
C LEU A 110 -3.05 5.20 -0.03
N VAL A 111 -2.52 4.14 0.58
CA VAL A 111 -1.12 3.71 0.46
C VAL A 111 -1.07 2.39 -0.27
N GLU A 112 -0.36 2.35 -1.40
CA GLU A 112 -0.10 1.14 -2.15
C GLU A 112 1.37 0.73 -1.99
N GLY A 113 1.62 -0.51 -1.59
CA GLY A 113 2.97 -1.02 -1.40
C GLY A 113 3.00 -2.54 -1.35
N ARG A 114 4.21 -3.09 -1.31
CA ARG A 114 4.43 -4.53 -1.14
C ARG A 114 4.28 -4.89 0.33
N LEU A 115 3.37 -5.81 0.64
CA LEU A 115 3.15 -6.29 2.01
C LEU A 115 4.34 -7.11 2.51
N GLU A 116 4.84 -6.76 3.68
CA GLU A 116 5.78 -7.57 4.46
C GLU A 116 5.26 -7.78 5.87
N LEU A 117 5.02 -9.04 6.23
CA LEU A 117 4.70 -9.50 7.57
C LEU A 117 5.94 -10.02 8.31
N GLY A 118 5.88 -10.01 9.63
CA GLY A 118 6.91 -10.55 10.54
C GLY A 118 7.61 -9.46 11.33
N ASP A 119 8.37 -9.86 12.35
CA ASP A 119 9.07 -8.95 13.24
C ASP A 119 10.29 -8.33 12.54
N ALA A 120 10.39 -7.00 12.56
CA ALA A 120 11.56 -6.27 12.07
C ALA A 120 11.73 -4.95 12.81
N THR A 121 12.96 -4.58 13.08
CA THR A 121 13.33 -3.26 13.63
C THR A 121 14.10 -2.49 12.57
N ASP A 122 13.69 -1.25 12.33
CA ASP A 122 14.41 -0.36 11.42
C ASP A 122 15.77 0.02 12.02
N PRO A 123 16.90 -0.20 11.33
CA PRO A 123 18.23 0.06 11.87
C PRO A 123 18.57 1.55 12.00
N GLU A 124 17.89 2.44 11.25
CA GLU A 124 18.13 3.89 11.30
C GLU A 124 17.21 4.56 12.33
N LEU A 125 15.93 4.16 12.37
CA LEU A 125 14.89 4.79 13.19
C LEU A 125 14.66 4.08 14.53
N GLY A 126 15.14 2.84 14.67
CA GLY A 126 14.84 1.99 15.83
C GLY A 126 13.39 1.53 15.91
N PHE A 127 12.57 1.79 14.88
CA PHE A 127 11.14 1.51 14.89
C PHE A 127 10.88 0.01 14.70
N TYR A 128 10.24 -0.62 15.68
CA TYR A 128 9.80 -2.02 15.59
C TYR A 128 8.48 -2.13 14.83
N SER A 129 8.34 -3.15 13.98
CA SER A 129 7.13 -3.39 13.19
C SER A 129 6.83 -4.87 12.98
N LYS A 130 5.54 -5.22 12.95
CA LYS A 130 5.04 -6.53 12.52
C LYS A 130 4.50 -6.55 11.09
N VAL A 131 3.98 -5.42 10.63
CA VAL A 131 3.39 -5.25 9.29
C VAL A 131 3.97 -4.01 8.64
N ARG A 132 4.38 -4.17 7.38
CA ARG A 132 5.01 -3.10 6.60
C ARG A 132 4.46 -3.07 5.18
N LEU A 133 4.44 -1.87 4.61
CA LEU A 133 4.37 -1.66 3.16
C LEU A 133 5.72 -1.13 2.67
N ARG A 134 6.40 -1.92 1.83
CA ARG A 134 7.63 -1.51 1.16
C ARG A 134 7.36 -0.94 -0.22
N GLU A 135 8.31 -0.13 -0.67
CA GLU A 135 8.28 0.51 -1.97
C GLU A 135 6.94 1.21 -2.24
N ALA A 136 6.45 1.89 -1.20
CA ALA A 136 5.10 2.40 -1.17
C ALA A 136 4.96 3.72 -1.93
N THR A 137 3.77 3.96 -2.43
CA THR A 137 3.29 5.23 -2.96
C THR A 137 1.97 5.55 -2.28
N PHE A 138 1.69 6.83 -2.05
CA PHE A 138 0.45 7.24 -1.41
C PHE A 138 -0.19 8.40 -2.16
N ARG A 139 -1.51 8.53 -1.98
CA ARG A 139 -2.32 9.63 -2.50
C ARG A 139 -3.44 9.93 -1.53
N ARG A 140 -4.03 11.11 -1.63
CA ARG A 140 -5.30 11.42 -0.94
C ARG A 140 -6.38 10.44 -1.42
N ALA A 141 -7.18 9.96 -0.47
CA ALA A 141 -8.23 8.99 -0.73
C ALA A 141 -9.40 9.62 -1.50
#